data_AF-A0A943PWT7-F1
#
_entry.id   AF-A0A943PWT7-F1
#
_cell.length_a   1.000
_cell.length_b   1.000
_cell.length_c   1.000
_cell.angle_alpha   90.00
_cell.angle_beta   90.00
_cell.angle_gamma   90.00
#
_symmetry.space_group_name_H-M   'P 1'
#
loop_
_entity.id
_entity.type
_entity.pdbx_description
1 polymer ?
#
loop_
_entity_poly.entity_id
_entity_poly.type
_entity_poly.pdbx_seq_one_letter_code
_entity_poly.pdbx_strand_id
1 'polypeptide(L)'
;MSSLQEILNLNVVDNITHYVEISNRLKDKNGDNLKFKIRPISFEELNRLKRKSTFIDKNGQAIIDEGKLNTLCIIESTLEPSFKDIKSMEKLNTNTPEQYLNKVLLAGEIERLIKEILIISGFMESIDELVCDIKN
;
A
#
# COMPACT_ATOMS: atom_id res chain seq x y z
N MET A 1 22.01 30.55 1.36
CA MET A 1 20.82 29.79 0.90
C MET A 1 21.32 28.45 0.47
N SER A 2 20.80 27.37 1.03
CA SER A 2 21.11 26.02 0.55
C SER A 2 20.59 25.86 -0.88
N SER A 3 21.37 25.20 -1.73
CA SER A 3 20.95 24.91 -3.10
C SER A 3 19.86 23.82 -3.12
N LEU A 4 19.02 23.79 -4.17
CA LEU A 4 18.05 22.70 -4.34
C LEU A 4 18.74 21.32 -4.34
N GLN A 5 19.96 21.24 -4.87
CA GLN A 5 20.75 20.02 -4.87
C GLN A 5 21.10 19.54 -3.45
N GLU A 6 21.48 20.45 -2.56
CA GLU A 6 21.75 20.12 -1.14
C GLU A 6 20.47 19.64 -0.43
N ILE A 7 19.33 20.28 -0.72
CA ILE A 7 18.04 19.87 -0.16
C ILE A 7 17.67 18.46 -0.62
N LEU A 8 17.86 18.12 -1.89
CA LEU A 8 17.61 16.76 -2.40
C LEU A 8 18.51 15.73 -1.71
N ASN A 9 19.79 16.05 -1.53
CA ASN A 9 20.74 15.15 -0.85
C ASN A 9 20.38 14.90 0.62
N LEU A 10 19.69 15.84 1.27
CA LEU A 10 19.23 15.73 2.66
C LEU A 10 17.88 15.01 2.79
N ASN A 11 17.07 14.95 1.72
CA ASN A 11 15.72 14.38 1.72
C ASN A 11 15.67 13.09 0.89
N VAL A 12 16.54 12.14 1.23
CA VAL A 12 16.51 10.80 0.63
C VAL A 12 15.25 10.08 1.13
N VAL A 13 14.54 9.41 0.22
CA VAL A 13 13.25 8.73 0.49
C VAL A 13 13.38 7.39 1.21
N ASP A 14 14.56 7.07 1.73
CA ASP A 14 14.84 5.83 2.43
C ASP A 14 14.22 5.83 3.84
N ASN A 15 13.54 4.74 4.20
CA ASN A 15 12.94 4.51 5.53
C ASN A 15 11.75 5.41 5.94
N ILE A 16 11.06 6.03 4.98
CA ILE A 16 9.78 6.68 5.28
C ILE A 16 8.75 5.60 5.69
N THR A 17 8.18 5.73 6.89
CA THR A 17 7.14 4.82 7.38
C THR A 17 6.02 5.58 8.07
N HIS A 18 4.79 5.10 7.90
CA HIS A 18 3.59 5.67 8.49
C HIS A 18 2.76 4.57 9.17
N TYR A 19 2.08 4.94 10.25
CA TYR A 19 1.14 4.05 10.94
C TYR A 19 -0.29 4.46 10.60
N VAL A 20 -1.08 3.51 10.08
CA VAL A 20 -2.45 3.77 9.63
C VAL A 20 -3.45 2.83 10.28
N GLU A 21 -4.60 3.37 10.67
CA GLU A 21 -5.74 2.59 11.16
C GLU A 21 -6.69 2.33 9.99
N ILE A 22 -6.82 1.06 9.59
CA ILE A 22 -7.66 0.67 8.44
C ILE A 22 -8.97 0.01 8.83
N SER A 23 -9.13 -0.39 10.09
CA SER A 23 -10.28 -1.17 10.54
C SER A 23 -10.67 -0.85 11.98
N ASN A 24 -11.98 -0.71 12.19
CA ASN A 24 -12.58 -0.60 13.52
C ASN A 24 -12.82 -1.98 14.18
N ARG A 25 -12.73 -3.08 13.41
CA ARG A 25 -12.95 -4.46 13.92
C ARG A 25 -11.67 -5.07 14.50
N LEU A 26 -10.51 -4.63 14.02
CA LEU A 26 -9.21 -5.13 14.44
C LEU A 26 -8.78 -4.38 15.69
N LYS A 27 -9.09 -4.96 16.85
CA LYS A 27 -8.76 -4.40 18.17
C LYS A 27 -7.77 -5.27 18.91
N ASP A 28 -6.91 -4.64 19.71
CA ASP A 28 -6.01 -5.32 20.62
C ASP A 28 -6.76 -5.84 21.87
N LYS A 29 -6.01 -6.40 22.83
CA LYS A 29 -6.57 -6.91 24.09
C LYS A 29 -7.15 -5.80 24.98
N ASN A 30 -6.75 -4.55 24.77
CA ASN A 30 -7.18 -3.38 25.54
C ASN A 30 -8.36 -2.66 24.87
N GLY A 31 -8.71 -3.04 23.64
CA GLY A 31 -9.82 -2.48 22.86
C GLY A 31 -9.39 -1.40 21.85
N ASP A 32 -8.10 -1.12 21.74
CA ASP A 32 -7.52 -0.11 20.85
C ASP A 32 -7.41 -0.64 19.42
N ASN A 33 -7.61 0.23 18.43
CA ASN A 33 -7.51 -0.13 17.02
C ASN A 33 -6.06 -0.52 16.65
N LEU A 34 -5.91 -1.63 15.93
CA LEU A 34 -4.60 -2.06 15.44
C LEU A 34 -4.14 -1.20 14.26
N LYS A 35 -2.89 -0.73 14.35
CA LYS A 35 -2.24 0.08 13.33
C LYS A 35 -1.40 -0.77 12.41
N PHE A 36 -1.44 -0.44 11.13
CA PHE A 36 -0.62 -1.02 10.08
C PHE A 36 0.56 -0.10 9.83
N LYS A 37 1.78 -0.64 9.87
CA LYS A 37 2.98 0.07 9.47
C LYS A 37 3.16 -0.07 7.97
N ILE A 38 3.05 1.04 7.25
CA ILE A 38 3.20 1.11 5.80
C ILE A 38 4.38 2.00 5.41
N ARG A 39 4.87 1.82 4.18
CA ARG A 39 5.90 2.66 3.56
C ARG A 39 5.43 3.13 2.17
N PRO A 40 5.95 4.25 1.64
CA PRO A 40 5.64 4.64 0.27
C PRO A 40 6.22 3.62 -0.71
N ILE A 41 5.61 3.57 -1.90
CA ILE A 41 6.12 2.79 -3.02
C ILE A 41 7.03 3.67 -3.88
N SER A 42 8.23 3.19 -4.17
CA SER A 42 9.12 3.91 -5.09
C SER A 42 8.64 3.77 -6.54
N PHE A 43 9.03 4.72 -7.39
CA PHE A 43 8.69 4.66 -8.81
C PHE A 43 9.22 3.38 -9.49
N GLU A 44 10.41 2.92 -9.11
CA GLU A 44 11.00 1.69 -9.63
C GLU A 44 10.17 0.45 -9.22
N GLU A 45 9.79 0.38 -7.95
CA GLU A 45 8.95 -0.69 -7.42
C GLU A 45 7.59 -0.72 -8.12
N LEU A 46 6.94 0.43 -8.25
CA LEU A 46 5.66 0.55 -8.93
C LEU A 46 5.74 0.02 -10.36
N ASN A 47 6.78 0.40 -11.12
CA ASN A 47 6.96 -0.09 -12.48
C ASN A 47 7.21 -1.60 -12.54
N ARG A 48 7.96 -2.14 -11.58
CA ARG A 48 8.15 -3.59 -11.45
C ARG A 48 6.82 -4.31 -11.18
N LEU A 49 5.99 -3.78 -10.30
CA LEU A 49 4.67 -4.35 -10.00
C LEU A 49 3.71 -4.22 -11.18
N LYS A 50 3.67 -3.06 -11.86
CA LYS A 50 2.89 -2.86 -13.09
C LYS A 50 3.19 -3.92 -14.14
N ARG A 51 4.47 -4.22 -14.37
CA ARG A 51 4.86 -5.31 -15.30
C ARG A 51 4.33 -6.67 -14.87
N LYS A 52 4.36 -6.99 -13.57
CA LYS A 52 3.81 -8.25 -13.03
C LYS A 52 2.28 -8.34 -13.11
N SER A 53 1.63 -7.20 -13.17
CA SER A 53 0.17 -7.08 -13.32
C SER A 53 -0.26 -6.86 -14.77
N THR A 54 0.67 -6.80 -15.72
CA THR A 54 0.34 -6.67 -17.14
C THR A 54 0.21 -8.05 -17.77
N PHE A 55 -0.87 -8.27 -18.53
CA PHE A 55 -1.04 -9.44 -19.38
C PHE A 55 -1.36 -9.01 -20.81
N ILE A 56 -1.09 -9.90 -21.76
CA ILE A 56 -1.42 -9.68 -23.17
C ILE A 56 -2.79 -10.28 -23.41
N ASP A 57 -3.73 -9.48 -23.90
CA ASP A 57 -5.07 -9.93 -24.24
C ASP A 57 -5.08 -10.76 -25.55
N LYS A 58 -6.25 -11.26 -25.92
CA LYS A 58 -6.41 -12.07 -27.15
C LYS A 58 -6.09 -11.29 -28.44
N ASN A 59 -6.06 -9.97 -28.38
CA ASN A 59 -5.79 -9.07 -29.50
C ASN A 59 -4.33 -8.60 -29.54
N GLY A 60 -3.47 -9.08 -28.64
CA GLY A 60 -2.08 -8.64 -28.54
C GLY A 60 -1.88 -7.32 -27.78
N GLN A 61 -2.92 -6.79 -27.12
CA GLN A 61 -2.85 -5.55 -26.36
C GLN A 61 -2.40 -5.83 -24.92
N ALA A 62 -1.50 -4.99 -24.41
CA ALA A 62 -1.07 -5.04 -23.02
C ALA A 62 -2.14 -4.40 -22.11
N ILE A 63 -2.76 -5.21 -21.25
CA ILE A 63 -3.76 -4.77 -20.28
C ILE A 63 -3.17 -4.92 -18.88
N ILE A 64 -3.34 -3.87 -18.06
CA ILE A 64 -2.95 -3.90 -16.65
C ILE A 64 -4.15 -4.39 -15.83
N ASP A 65 -3.93 -5.44 -15.04
CA ASP A 65 -4.85 -5.87 -13.99
C ASP A 65 -4.66 -4.95 -12.77
N GLU A 66 -5.55 -3.97 -12.64
CA GLU A 66 -5.52 -2.98 -11.55
C GLU A 66 -5.71 -3.64 -10.18
N GLY A 67 -6.60 -4.64 -10.07
CA GLY A 67 -6.83 -5.35 -8.81
C GLY A 67 -5.59 -6.09 -8.34
N LYS A 68 -4.90 -6.76 -9.28
CA LYS A 68 -3.62 -7.42 -9.00
C LYS A 68 -2.52 -6.41 -8.67
N LEU A 69 -2.45 -5.28 -9.37
CA LEU A 69 -1.49 -4.22 -9.07
C LEU A 69 -1.67 -3.69 -7.65
N ASN A 70 -2.91 -3.33 -7.28
CA ASN A 70 -3.23 -2.82 -5.95
C ASN A 70 -2.88 -3.83 -4.86
N THR A 71 -3.23 -5.11 -5.07
CA THR A 71 -2.91 -6.21 -4.17
C THR A 71 -1.38 -6.33 -3.97
N LEU A 72 -0.61 -6.31 -5.04
CA LEU A 72 0.85 -6.38 -4.96
C LEU A 72 1.45 -5.15 -4.27
N CYS A 73 0.91 -3.95 -4.52
CA CYS A 73 1.33 -2.73 -3.85
C CYS A 73 1.12 -2.84 -2.33
N ILE A 74 -0.03 -3.34 -1.87
CA ILE A 74 -0.31 -3.58 -0.45
C ILE A 74 0.71 -4.55 0.16
N ILE A 75 0.96 -5.67 -0.51
CA ILE A 75 1.85 -6.73 -0.01
C ILE A 75 3.31 -6.26 0.10
N GLU A 76 3.76 -5.40 -0.82
CA GLU A 76 5.13 -4.86 -0.78
C GLU A 76 5.30 -3.67 0.17
N SER A 77 4.23 -2.90 0.37
CA SER A 77 4.28 -1.62 1.11
C SER A 77 3.86 -1.76 2.59
N THR A 78 3.22 -2.86 2.98
CA THR A 78 2.88 -3.13 4.38
C THR A 78 4.03 -3.86 5.06
N LEU A 79 4.66 -3.20 6.03
CA LEU A 79 5.77 -3.74 6.83
C LEU A 79 5.26 -4.57 8.00
N GLU A 80 4.26 -4.07 8.72
CA GLU A 80 3.65 -4.74 9.87
C GLU A 80 2.13 -4.56 9.85
N PRO A 81 1.33 -5.65 9.84
CA PRO A 81 1.74 -7.04 9.73
C PRO A 81 2.33 -7.38 8.34
N SER A 82 3.21 -8.38 8.28
CA SER A 82 3.73 -8.88 7.00
C SER A 82 2.77 -9.90 6.39
N PHE A 83 2.24 -9.61 5.19
CA PHE A 83 1.43 -10.56 4.43
C PHE A 83 2.25 -11.71 3.81
N LYS A 84 3.58 -11.65 3.92
CA LYS A 84 4.51 -12.67 3.45
C LYS A 84 4.93 -13.63 4.57
N ASP A 85 4.37 -13.52 5.77
CA ASP A 85 4.71 -14.39 6.90
C ASP A 85 4.23 -15.83 6.67
N ILE A 86 5.19 -16.74 6.53
CA ILE A 86 4.93 -18.15 6.21
C ILE A 86 4.06 -18.81 7.29
N LYS A 87 4.35 -18.56 8.57
CA LYS A 87 3.61 -19.17 9.68
C LYS A 87 2.14 -18.76 9.68
N SER A 88 1.85 -17.50 9.40
CA SER A 88 0.48 -16.99 9.29
C SER A 88 -0.24 -17.56 8.08
N MET A 89 0.44 -17.69 6.95
CA MET A 89 -0.11 -18.31 5.73
C MET A 89 -0.43 -19.79 5.93
N GLU A 90 0.48 -20.55 6.54
CA GLU A 90 0.28 -21.97 6.89
C GLU A 90 -0.91 -22.15 7.83
N LYS A 91 -1.00 -21.32 8.88
CA LYS A 91 -2.11 -21.36 9.85
C LYS A 91 -3.48 -21.18 9.20
N LEU A 92 -3.55 -20.43 8.10
CA LEU A 92 -4.79 -20.21 7.35
C LEU A 92 -4.89 -21.04 6.06
N ASN A 93 -4.00 -22.00 5.80
CA ASN A 93 -3.97 -22.81 4.58
C ASN A 93 -4.00 -21.96 3.30
N THR A 94 -3.23 -20.87 3.27
CA THR A 94 -3.08 -20.01 2.09
C THR A 94 -1.71 -20.21 1.48
N ASN A 95 -1.62 -20.32 0.16
CA ASN A 95 -0.36 -20.61 -0.54
C ASN A 95 0.35 -19.37 -1.07
N THR A 96 -0.35 -18.23 -1.09
CA THR A 96 0.17 -16.97 -1.63
C THR A 96 -0.20 -15.81 -0.70
N PRO A 97 0.64 -14.76 -0.61
CA PRO A 97 0.31 -13.55 0.13
C PRO A 97 -1.01 -12.90 -0.29
N GLU A 98 -1.35 -12.98 -1.58
CA GLU A 98 -2.61 -12.50 -2.14
C GLU A 98 -3.82 -13.25 -1.58
N GLN A 99 -3.74 -14.58 -1.49
CA GLN A 99 -4.79 -15.39 -0.86
C GLN A 99 -4.91 -15.08 0.63
N TYR A 100 -3.78 -14.87 1.31
CA TYR A 100 -3.76 -14.51 2.73
C TYR A 100 -4.44 -13.15 2.95
N LEU A 101 -4.03 -12.12 2.22
CA LEU A 101 -4.60 -10.77 2.26
C LEU A 101 -6.14 -10.80 2.11
N ASN A 102 -6.63 -11.45 1.05
CA ASN A 102 -8.07 -11.55 0.76
C ASN A 102 -8.83 -12.38 1.82
N LYS A 103 -8.14 -13.25 2.56
CA LYS A 103 -8.74 -14.05 3.62
C LYS A 103 -8.81 -13.31 4.96
N VAL A 104 -7.87 -12.41 5.23
CA VAL A 104 -7.78 -11.72 6.52
C VAL A 104 -8.35 -10.32 6.55
N LEU A 105 -8.49 -9.65 5.40
CA LEU A 105 -9.07 -8.30 5.29
C LEU A 105 -10.38 -8.30 4.49
N LEU A 106 -11.28 -7.40 4.88
CA LEU A 106 -12.50 -7.10 4.11
C LEU A 106 -12.16 -6.21 2.92
N ALA A 107 -13.00 -6.23 1.87
CA ALA A 107 -12.80 -5.42 0.67
C ALA A 107 -12.62 -3.92 0.99
N GLY A 108 -13.45 -3.36 1.88
CA GLY A 108 -13.32 -1.95 2.28
C GLY A 108 -12.03 -1.65 3.07
N GLU A 109 -11.48 -2.62 3.80
CA GLU A 109 -10.20 -2.49 4.51
C GLU A 109 -9.03 -2.51 3.53
N ILE A 110 -9.11 -3.35 2.49
CA ILE A 110 -8.13 -3.42 1.40
C ILE A 110 -8.12 -2.10 0.62
N GLU A 111 -9.29 -1.59 0.24
CA GLU A 111 -9.44 -0.30 -0.46
C GLU A 111 -8.89 0.86 0.36
N ARG A 112 -9.14 0.87 1.68
CA ARG A 112 -8.57 1.88 2.57
C ARG A 112 -7.05 1.78 2.64
N LEU A 113 -6.51 0.56 2.77
CA LEU A 113 -5.06 0.35 2.88
C LEU A 113 -4.31 0.79 1.62
N ILE A 114 -4.80 0.45 0.42
CA ILE A 114 -4.17 0.93 -0.82
C ILE A 114 -4.26 2.44 -0.94
N LYS A 115 -5.41 3.05 -0.57
CA LYS A 115 -5.56 4.51 -0.60
C LYS A 115 -4.52 5.20 0.28
N GLU A 116 -4.34 4.76 1.52
CA GLU A 116 -3.32 5.31 2.42
C GLU A 116 -1.90 5.17 1.84
N ILE A 117 -1.59 4.02 1.24
CA ILE A 117 -0.30 3.80 0.57
C ILE A 117 -0.10 4.79 -0.59
N LEU A 118 -1.13 5.04 -1.40
CA LEU A 118 -1.07 5.97 -2.52
C LEU A 118 -0.90 7.43 -2.06
N ILE A 119 -1.57 7.83 -0.98
CA ILE A 119 -1.43 9.17 -0.37
C ILE A 119 0.02 9.38 0.10
N ILE A 120 0.57 8.48 0.91
CA ILE A 120 1.96 8.65 1.41
C ILE A 120 3.02 8.55 0.31
N SER A 121 2.66 7.94 -0.82
CA SER A 121 3.51 7.85 -2.01
C SER A 121 3.39 9.06 -2.93
N GLY A 122 2.52 10.03 -2.62
CA GLY A 122 2.32 11.26 -3.40
C GLY A 122 1.52 11.08 -4.69
N PHE A 123 0.73 10.00 -4.82
CA PHE A 123 -0.16 9.79 -5.98
C PHE A 123 -1.54 10.40 -5.79
N MET A 124 -1.91 10.70 -4.56
CA MET A 124 -3.21 11.27 -4.20
C MET A 124 -3.00 12.32 -3.10
N GLU A 125 -3.77 13.40 -3.18
CA GLU A 125 -3.93 14.31 -2.06
C GLU A 125 -4.69 13.62 -0.94
N SER A 126 -4.32 13.94 0.30
CA SER A 126 -5.07 13.50 1.47
C SER A 126 -6.46 14.15 1.48
N ILE A 127 -7.43 13.50 2.15
CA ILE A 127 -8.79 14.06 2.26
C ILE A 127 -8.75 15.45 2.93
N ASP A 128 -7.82 15.66 3.85
CA ASP A 128 -7.66 16.92 4.57
C ASP A 128 -7.18 18.06 3.66
N GLU A 129 -6.39 17.75 2.62
CA GLU A 129 -5.94 18.71 1.62
C GLU A 129 -7.08 19.13 0.67
N LEU A 130 -7.89 18.18 0.18
CA LEU A 130 -9.03 18.48 -0.71
C LEU A 130 -10.08 19.41 -0.05
N VAL A 131 -10.29 19.30 1.26
CA VAL A 131 -11.29 20.12 1.99
C VAL A 131 -10.83 21.57 2.14
N CYS A 132 -9.52 21.83 2.16
CA CYS A 132 -8.96 23.18 2.19
C CYS A 132 -9.11 23.88 0.83
N ASP A 133 -8.94 23.16 -0.28
CA ASP A 133 -8.97 23.76 -1.61
C ASP A 133 -10.37 24.16 -2.09
N ILE A 134 -11.43 23.54 -1.56
CA ILE A 134 -12.83 23.88 -1.90
C ILE A 134 -13.29 25.17 -1.19
N LYS A 135 -12.54 25.67 -0.20
CA LYS A 135 -12.92 26.85 0.60
C LYS A 135 -12.37 28.18 0.06
N ASN A 136 -11.69 28.20 -1.08
CA ASN A 136 -11.10 29.41 -1.68
C ASN A 136 -11.81 29.85 -2.96
#